data_AF-A0A2X2JSM9-F1
#
_entry.id   AF-A0A2X2JSM9-F1
#
_cell.length_a   1.000
_cell.length_b   1.000
_cell.length_c   1.000
_cell.angle_alpha   90.00
_cell.angle_beta   90.00
_cell.angle_gamma   90.00
#
_symmetry.space_group_name_H-M   'P 1'
#
loop_
_entity.id
_entity.type
_entity.pdbx_description
1 polymer ?
#
loop_
_entity_poly.entity_id
_entity_poly.type
_entity_poly.pdbx_seq_one_letter_code
_entity_poly.pdbx_strand_id
1 'polypeptide(L)'
;MAKQYPHEAQPQYVLMQLYNEKSNYKAMNIAAQQYLKNKPEFIIDNFDKAKTLYLIIKSHYYLMEFSDGKETFQKHDNWVQSIMEPNDYVLWLKFGIELLAENGAINEVDKYVKVFNGIYAQHDWGYDDDVESVKLAEAHVNYKTGNLKKAHSLLDEVLSYSDHSPLADEYKRTWKKPGFFSGFKF
;
A
#
# COMPACT_ATOMS: atom_id res chain seq x y z
N MET A 1 -9.44 -25.48 15.09
CA MET A 1 -10.03 -24.33 15.81
C MET A 1 -11.00 -23.52 14.95
N ALA A 2 -10.62 -22.78 13.89
CA ALA A 2 -11.64 -22.01 13.12
C ALA A 2 -12.74 -22.83 12.45
N LYS A 3 -12.45 -24.04 11.94
CA LYS A 3 -13.50 -24.94 11.42
C LYS A 3 -14.48 -25.40 12.51
N GLN A 4 -14.09 -25.31 13.78
CA GLN A 4 -14.87 -25.76 14.94
C GLN A 4 -15.68 -24.59 15.55
N TYR A 5 -15.24 -23.35 15.35
CA TYR A 5 -15.88 -22.13 15.86
C TYR A 5 -15.85 -21.00 14.81
N PRO A 6 -16.55 -21.16 13.67
CA PRO A 6 -16.47 -20.22 12.54
C PRO A 6 -17.06 -18.84 12.84
N HIS A 7 -17.88 -18.74 13.89
CA HIS A 7 -18.57 -17.50 14.31
C HIS A 7 -17.86 -16.75 15.43
N GLU A 8 -16.74 -17.28 15.95
CA GLU A 8 -15.99 -16.59 16.99
C GLU A 8 -14.96 -15.64 16.36
N ALA A 9 -14.85 -14.44 16.92
CA ALA A 9 -13.89 -13.44 16.45
C ALA A 9 -12.43 -13.81 16.81
N GLN A 10 -12.19 -14.30 18.03
CA GLN A 10 -10.83 -14.51 18.53
C GLN A 10 -10.01 -15.54 17.71
N PRO A 11 -10.57 -16.70 17.32
CA PRO A 11 -9.84 -17.63 16.44
C PRO A 11 -9.48 -17.00 15.09
N GLN A 12 -10.34 -16.13 14.55
CA GLN A 12 -10.09 -15.45 13.28
C GLN A 12 -8.98 -14.41 13.40
N TYR A 13 -8.95 -13.67 14.51
CA TYR A 13 -7.87 -12.74 14.80
C TYR A 13 -6.51 -13.45 14.84
N VAL A 14 -6.41 -14.58 15.55
CA VAL A 14 -5.17 -15.38 15.63
C VAL A 14 -4.77 -15.92 14.26
N LEU A 15 -5.71 -16.45 13.49
CA LEU A 15 -5.42 -17.00 12.17
C LEU A 15 -4.95 -15.93 11.19
N MET A 16 -5.56 -14.74 11.22
CA MET A 16 -5.14 -13.62 10.39
C MET A 16 -3.65 -13.29 10.64
N GLN A 17 -3.21 -13.24 11.90
CA GLN A 17 -1.79 -13.00 12.24
C GLN A 17 -0.88 -14.14 11.72
N LEU A 18 -1.25 -15.39 11.97
CA LEU A 18 -0.49 -16.57 11.50
C LEU A 18 -0.39 -16.65 9.97
N TYR A 19 -1.44 -16.23 9.26
CA TYR A 19 -1.42 -16.19 7.79
C TYR A 19 -0.60 -15.01 7.26
N ASN A 20 -0.58 -13.86 7.95
CA ASN A 20 0.30 -12.75 7.64
C ASN A 20 1.78 -13.15 7.75
N GLU A 21 2.16 -13.83 8.82
CA GLU A 21 3.54 -14.34 9.03
C GLU A 21 3.99 -15.31 7.93
N LYS A 22 3.03 -16.05 7.34
CA LYS A 22 3.29 -17.02 6.26
C LYS A 22 3.08 -16.44 4.86
N SER A 23 2.80 -15.14 4.75
CA SER A 23 2.45 -14.48 3.49
C SER A 23 1.29 -15.17 2.73
N ASN A 24 0.38 -15.83 3.45
CA ASN A 24 -0.81 -16.45 2.86
C ASN A 24 -1.93 -15.42 2.77
N TYR A 25 -1.78 -14.48 1.84
CA TYR A 25 -2.65 -13.31 1.73
C TYR A 25 -4.12 -13.64 1.50
N LYS A 26 -4.42 -14.71 0.75
CA LYS A 26 -5.79 -15.18 0.54
C LYS A 26 -6.44 -15.64 1.85
N ALA A 27 -5.76 -16.48 2.62
CA ALA A 27 -6.29 -16.96 3.89
C ALA A 27 -6.33 -15.84 4.94
N MET A 28 -5.35 -14.94 4.91
CA MET A 28 -5.31 -13.74 5.74
C MET A 28 -6.53 -12.84 5.51
N ASN A 29 -6.86 -12.53 4.24
CA ASN A 29 -8.02 -11.71 3.90
C ASN A 29 -9.33 -12.34 4.41
N ILE A 30 -9.52 -13.65 4.16
CA ILE A 30 -10.70 -14.38 4.63
C ILE A 30 -10.83 -14.30 6.15
N ALA A 31 -9.75 -14.53 6.89
CA ALA A 31 -9.75 -14.45 8.35
C ALA A 31 -10.01 -13.02 8.85
N ALA A 32 -9.42 -12.00 8.21
CA ALA A 32 -9.63 -10.58 8.54
C ALA A 32 -11.10 -10.16 8.36
N GLN A 33 -11.71 -10.53 7.23
CA GLN A 33 -13.12 -10.25 6.98
C GLN A 33 -14.03 -10.99 7.98
N GLN A 34 -13.71 -12.25 8.30
CA GLN A 34 -14.46 -13.01 9.30
C GLN A 34 -14.32 -12.41 10.70
N TYR A 35 -13.14 -11.90 11.07
CA TYR A 35 -12.93 -11.20 12.33
C TYR A 35 -13.83 -9.97 12.45
N LEU A 36 -13.83 -9.08 11.44
CA LEU A 36 -14.68 -7.88 11.43
C LEU A 36 -16.17 -8.22 11.41
N LYS A 37 -16.57 -9.30 10.71
CA LYS A 37 -17.96 -9.75 10.66
C LYS A 37 -18.43 -10.32 12.00
N ASN A 38 -17.57 -11.07 12.69
CA ASN A 38 -17.92 -11.82 13.89
C ASN A 38 -17.76 -11.00 15.19
N LYS A 39 -16.96 -9.93 15.19
CA LYS A 39 -16.80 -9.04 16.34
C LYS A 39 -17.77 -7.86 16.21
N PRO A 40 -18.78 -7.74 17.09
CA PRO A 40 -19.74 -6.63 17.01
C PRO A 40 -19.03 -5.27 17.03
N GLU A 41 -19.54 -4.32 16.24
CA GLU A 41 -18.89 -3.02 16.03
C GLU A 41 -18.71 -2.21 17.32
N PHE A 42 -19.60 -2.37 18.31
CA PHE A 42 -19.48 -1.71 19.61
C PHE A 42 -18.49 -2.38 20.58
N ILE A 43 -17.96 -3.56 20.22
CA ILE A 43 -17.00 -4.34 21.03
C ILE A 43 -15.59 -4.27 20.42
N ILE A 44 -15.47 -4.09 19.11
CA ILE A 44 -14.16 -4.03 18.46
C ILE A 44 -13.43 -2.76 18.86
N ASP A 45 -12.21 -2.94 19.36
CA ASP A 45 -11.30 -1.83 19.59
C ASP A 45 -10.97 -1.13 18.27
N ASN A 46 -10.91 0.20 18.27
CA ASN A 46 -10.71 0.98 17.05
C ASN A 46 -9.37 0.67 16.39
N PHE A 47 -8.31 0.50 17.19
CA PHE A 47 -6.98 0.18 16.68
C PHE A 47 -6.95 -1.23 16.10
N ASP A 48 -7.56 -2.21 16.76
CA ASP A 48 -7.74 -3.56 16.20
C ASP A 48 -8.46 -3.54 14.84
N LYS A 49 -9.53 -2.72 14.72
CA LYS A 49 -10.28 -2.58 13.46
C LYS A 49 -9.43 -1.93 12.37
N ALA A 50 -8.69 -0.87 12.70
CA ALA A 50 -7.79 -0.19 11.76
C ALA A 50 -6.67 -1.12 11.28
N LYS A 51 -6.02 -1.85 12.19
CA LYS A 51 -4.99 -2.84 11.88
C LYS A 51 -5.54 -3.98 11.01
N THR A 52 -6.78 -4.40 11.25
CA THR A 52 -7.44 -5.40 10.41
C THR A 52 -7.68 -4.88 8.99
N LEU A 53 -8.15 -3.64 8.84
CA LEU A 53 -8.34 -3.01 7.53
C LEU A 53 -7.01 -2.88 6.78
N TYR A 54 -5.93 -2.52 7.48
CA TYR A 54 -4.58 -2.53 6.91
C TYR A 54 -4.22 -3.91 6.32
N LEU A 55 -4.45 -4.99 7.06
CA LEU A 55 -4.19 -6.35 6.55
C LEU A 55 -5.08 -6.70 5.34
N ILE A 56 -6.31 -6.22 5.29
CA ILE A 56 -7.19 -6.37 4.12
C ILE A 56 -6.60 -5.66 2.90
N ILE A 57 -6.22 -4.38 2.99
CA ILE A 57 -5.65 -3.66 1.83
C ILE A 57 -4.30 -4.25 1.38
N LYS A 58 -3.46 -4.67 2.34
CA LYS A 58 -2.21 -5.40 2.07
C LYS A 58 -2.49 -6.67 1.28
N SER A 59 -3.52 -7.43 1.68
CA SER A 59 -3.88 -8.66 0.97
C SER A 59 -4.39 -8.39 -0.45
N HIS A 60 -5.21 -7.36 -0.65
CA HIS A 60 -5.69 -6.99 -1.97
C HIS A 60 -4.54 -6.64 -2.91
N TYR A 61 -3.53 -5.91 -2.42
CA TYR A 61 -2.34 -5.60 -3.21
C TYR A 61 -1.62 -6.88 -3.69
N TYR A 62 -1.27 -7.79 -2.77
CA TYR A 62 -0.55 -9.02 -3.14
C TYR A 62 -1.38 -10.04 -3.93
N LEU A 63 -2.72 -9.95 -3.87
CA LEU A 63 -3.62 -10.76 -4.68
C LEU A 63 -3.96 -10.12 -6.03
N MET A 64 -3.39 -8.94 -6.33
CA MET A 64 -3.67 -8.15 -7.53
C MET A 64 -5.14 -7.71 -7.66
N GLU A 65 -5.84 -7.60 -6.53
CA GLU A 65 -7.23 -7.15 -6.40
C GLU A 65 -7.26 -5.62 -6.23
N PHE A 66 -6.60 -4.90 -7.16
CA PHE A 66 -6.24 -3.49 -6.97
C PHE A 66 -7.45 -2.56 -6.85
N SER A 67 -8.53 -2.82 -7.59
CA SER A 67 -9.74 -2.00 -7.55
C SER A 67 -10.44 -2.08 -6.19
N ASP A 68 -10.61 -3.30 -5.67
CA ASP A 68 -11.26 -3.54 -4.38
C ASP A 68 -10.42 -2.99 -3.21
N GLY A 69 -9.10 -3.15 -3.30
CA GLY A 69 -8.17 -2.55 -2.34
C GLY A 69 -8.23 -1.03 -2.37
N LYS A 70 -8.23 -0.41 -3.56
CA LYS A 70 -8.36 1.04 -3.72
C LYS A 70 -9.66 1.56 -3.10
N GLU A 71 -10.80 0.93 -3.38
CA GLU A 71 -12.08 1.34 -2.82
C GLU A 71 -12.06 1.27 -1.30
N THR A 72 -11.53 0.17 -0.74
CA THR A 72 -11.38 -0.02 0.71
C THR A 72 -10.50 1.07 1.32
N PHE A 73 -9.35 1.36 0.72
CA PHE A 73 -8.44 2.42 1.18
C PHE A 73 -9.14 3.78 1.19
N GLN A 74 -9.73 4.21 0.07
CA GLN A 74 -10.37 5.52 -0.05
C GLN A 74 -11.57 5.69 0.89
N LYS A 75 -12.32 4.62 1.12
CA LYS A 75 -13.48 4.63 2.02
C LYS A 75 -13.10 4.83 3.49
N HIS A 76 -11.95 4.31 3.90
CA HIS A 76 -11.59 4.21 5.32
C HIS A 76 -10.45 5.13 5.75
N ASP A 77 -9.70 5.73 4.81
CA ASP A 77 -8.47 6.48 5.10
C ASP A 77 -8.62 7.55 6.19
N ASN A 78 -9.58 8.47 6.07
CA ASN A 78 -9.79 9.53 7.07
C ASN A 78 -10.03 8.99 8.49
N TRP A 79 -10.69 7.83 8.60
CA TRP A 79 -10.94 7.20 9.90
C TRP A 79 -9.70 6.45 10.38
N VAL A 80 -8.98 5.75 9.50
CA VAL A 80 -7.73 5.08 9.88
C VAL A 80 -6.69 6.09 10.37
N GLN A 81 -6.58 7.24 9.70
CA GLN A 81 -5.69 8.33 10.08
C GLN A 81 -5.97 8.86 11.50
N SER A 82 -7.23 8.91 11.93
CA SER A 82 -7.57 9.42 13.28
C SER A 82 -7.34 8.40 14.39
N ILE A 83 -7.00 7.16 14.05
CA ILE A 83 -6.83 6.04 14.98
C ILE A 83 -5.38 5.57 15.06
N MET A 84 -4.68 5.48 13.93
CA MET A 84 -3.32 4.94 13.90
C MET A 84 -2.27 5.99 14.30
N GLU A 85 -1.29 5.52 15.06
CA GLU A 85 -0.05 6.27 15.27
C GLU A 85 0.73 6.42 13.95
N PRO A 86 1.59 7.45 13.82
CA PRO A 86 2.33 7.70 12.58
C PRO A 86 3.05 6.47 12.01
N ASN A 87 3.69 5.67 12.87
CA ASN A 87 4.44 4.46 12.49
C ASN A 87 3.56 3.39 11.83
N ASP A 88 2.30 3.28 12.24
CA ASP A 88 1.34 2.33 11.67
C ASP A 88 0.63 2.94 10.45
N TYR A 89 0.34 4.25 10.50
CA TYR A 89 -0.36 4.94 9.42
C TYR A 89 0.47 5.01 8.14
N VAL A 90 1.80 5.10 8.21
CA VAL A 90 2.65 5.05 7.01
C VAL A 90 2.55 3.72 6.27
N LEU A 91 2.33 2.60 6.98
CA LEU A 91 2.10 1.29 6.35
C LEU A 91 0.75 1.25 5.62
N TRP A 92 -0.28 1.85 6.20
CA TRP A 92 -1.59 2.03 5.55
C TRP A 92 -1.47 2.89 4.29
N LEU A 93 -0.77 4.03 4.37
CA LEU A 93 -0.51 4.91 3.25
C LEU A 93 0.28 4.22 2.14
N LYS A 94 1.34 3.47 2.48
CA LYS A 94 2.16 2.74 1.50
C LYS A 94 1.30 1.85 0.59
N PHE A 95 0.54 0.92 1.18
CA PHE A 95 -0.31 0.03 0.39
C PHE A 95 -1.43 0.78 -0.32
N GLY A 96 -1.98 1.84 0.28
CA GLY A 96 -2.94 2.72 -0.39
C GLY A 96 -2.38 3.38 -1.65
N ILE A 97 -1.14 3.89 -1.58
CA ILE A 97 -0.43 4.49 -2.71
C ILE A 97 -0.13 3.45 -3.78
N GLU A 98 0.35 2.26 -3.41
CA GLU A 98 0.61 1.16 -4.33
C GLU A 98 -0.67 0.73 -5.07
N LEU A 99 -1.80 0.59 -4.36
CA LEU A 99 -3.11 0.29 -4.95
C LEU A 99 -3.59 1.39 -5.91
N LEU A 100 -3.40 2.66 -5.56
CA LEU A 100 -3.76 3.79 -6.43
C LEU A 100 -2.88 3.86 -7.68
N ALA A 101 -1.58 3.57 -7.55
CA ALA A 101 -0.63 3.54 -8.65
C ALA A 101 -1.00 2.45 -9.66
N GLU A 102 -1.39 1.26 -9.18
CA GLU A 102 -1.87 0.18 -10.04
C GLU A 102 -3.17 0.54 -10.79
N ASN A 103 -3.99 1.41 -10.21
CA ASN A 103 -5.19 1.96 -10.86
C ASN A 103 -4.93 3.19 -11.75
N GLY A 104 -3.68 3.66 -11.88
CA GLY A 104 -3.36 4.85 -12.70
C GLY A 104 -3.84 6.18 -12.09
N ALA A 105 -4.17 6.21 -10.80
CA ALA A 105 -4.76 7.36 -10.12
C ALA A 105 -3.70 8.39 -9.69
N ILE A 106 -3.03 9.02 -10.66
CA ILE A 106 -1.85 9.87 -10.44
C ILE A 106 -2.09 11.03 -9.47
N ASN A 107 -3.26 11.69 -9.55
CA ASN A 107 -3.55 12.84 -8.69
C ASN A 107 -3.68 12.42 -7.22
N GLU A 108 -4.29 11.26 -6.98
CA GLU A 108 -4.44 10.67 -5.66
C GLU A 108 -3.10 10.14 -5.14
N VAL A 109 -2.27 9.52 -6.00
CA VAL A 109 -0.90 9.14 -5.63
C VAL A 109 -0.10 10.38 -5.20
N ASP A 110 -0.06 11.44 -6.00
CA ASP A 110 0.65 12.68 -5.67
C ASP A 110 0.13 13.31 -4.35
N LYS A 111 -1.17 13.19 -4.05
CA LYS A 111 -1.75 13.63 -2.77
C LYS A 111 -1.18 12.81 -1.60
N TYR A 112 -1.25 11.48 -1.66
CA TYR A 112 -0.87 10.62 -0.54
C TYR A 112 0.64 10.51 -0.36
N VAL A 113 1.43 10.59 -1.43
CA VAL A 113 2.90 10.71 -1.36
C VAL A 113 3.31 11.94 -0.54
N LYS A 114 2.63 13.08 -0.74
CA LYS A 114 2.89 14.29 0.07
C LYS A 114 2.58 14.09 1.55
N VAL A 115 1.50 13.37 1.86
CA VAL A 115 1.14 13.05 3.26
C VAL A 115 2.19 12.13 3.87
N PHE A 116 2.56 11.05 3.18
CA PHE A 116 3.58 10.09 3.61
C PHE A 116 4.93 10.79 3.87
N ASN A 117 5.43 11.57 2.91
CA ASN A 117 6.68 12.31 3.06
C ASN A 117 6.61 13.37 4.15
N GLY A 118 5.43 13.98 4.38
CA GLY A 118 5.22 14.91 5.47
C GLY A 118 5.39 14.27 6.85
N ILE A 119 4.91 13.03 7.01
CA ILE A 119 5.11 12.24 8.25
C ILE A 119 6.59 11.92 8.44
N TYR A 120 7.26 11.41 7.40
CA TYR A 120 8.70 11.11 7.46
C TYR A 120 9.52 12.34 7.86
N ALA A 121 9.26 13.49 7.24
CA ALA A 121 9.95 14.73 7.56
C ALA A 121 9.66 15.24 8.98
N GLN A 122 8.41 15.12 9.46
CA GLN A 122 8.04 15.53 10.82
C GLN A 122 8.74 14.70 11.90
N HIS A 123 8.98 13.42 11.61
CA HIS A 123 9.60 12.48 12.55
C HIS A 123 11.10 12.26 12.33
N ASP A 124 11.73 12.98 11.38
CA ASP A 124 13.14 12.84 11.01
C ASP A 124 13.52 11.39 10.61
N TRP A 125 12.61 10.72 9.90
CA TRP A 125 12.84 9.37 9.38
C TRP A 125 13.58 9.44 8.05
N GLY A 126 14.59 8.57 7.93
CA GLY A 126 15.42 8.47 6.74
C GLY A 126 14.80 7.61 5.64
N TYR A 127 15.59 7.34 4.61
CA TYR A 127 15.26 6.38 3.56
C TYR A 127 15.24 4.96 4.12
N ASP A 128 14.18 4.22 3.81
CA ASP A 128 13.95 2.82 4.17
C ASP A 128 13.13 2.11 3.06
N ASP A 129 12.84 0.82 3.26
CA ASP A 129 12.06 0.00 2.33
C ASP A 129 10.66 0.59 2.03
N ASP A 130 10.03 1.27 3.00
CA ASP A 130 8.70 1.86 2.82
C ASP A 130 8.77 3.10 1.93
N VAL A 131 9.77 3.97 2.13
CA VAL A 131 10.06 5.11 1.24
C VAL A 131 10.37 4.62 -0.16
N GLU A 132 11.16 3.55 -0.29
CA GLU A 132 11.47 2.96 -1.59
C GLU A 132 10.21 2.48 -2.32
N SER A 133 9.37 1.70 -1.65
CA SER A 133 8.07 1.24 -2.18
C SER A 133 7.22 2.41 -2.67
N VAL A 134 7.09 3.47 -1.88
CA VAL A 134 6.31 4.66 -2.24
C VAL A 134 6.89 5.37 -3.46
N LYS A 135 8.23 5.53 -3.54
CA LYS A 135 8.89 6.13 -4.71
C LYS A 135 8.71 5.29 -5.97
N LEU A 136 8.80 3.97 -5.86
CA LEU A 136 8.56 3.07 -6.99
C LEU A 136 7.11 3.10 -7.45
N ALA A 137 6.14 3.18 -6.55
CA ALA A 137 4.73 3.37 -6.89
C ALA A 137 4.46 4.72 -7.58
N GLU A 138 5.09 5.80 -7.10
CA GLU A 138 5.02 7.12 -7.75
C GLU A 138 5.66 7.09 -9.15
N ALA A 139 6.81 6.44 -9.29
CA ALA A 139 7.46 6.25 -10.59
C ALA A 139 6.55 5.46 -11.55
N HIS A 140 5.95 4.37 -11.06
CA HIS A 140 5.08 3.48 -11.81
C HIS A 140 3.84 4.18 -12.34
N VAL A 141 3.14 4.96 -11.49
CA VAL A 141 1.94 5.69 -11.94
C VAL A 141 2.31 6.75 -12.98
N ASN A 142 3.44 7.46 -12.80
CA ASN A 142 3.93 8.43 -13.77
C ASN A 142 4.28 7.77 -15.11
N TYR A 143 4.85 6.57 -15.08
CA TYR A 143 5.11 5.81 -16.30
C TYR A 143 3.80 5.45 -17.02
N LYS A 144 2.81 4.91 -16.29
CA LYS A 144 1.51 4.50 -16.85
C LYS A 144 0.72 5.67 -17.45
N THR A 145 0.82 6.86 -16.86
CA THR A 145 0.13 8.06 -17.35
C THR A 145 0.95 8.87 -18.37
N GLY A 146 2.11 8.36 -18.79
CA GLY A 146 2.92 8.96 -19.85
C GLY A 146 3.86 10.09 -19.39
N ASN A 147 3.98 10.34 -18.10
CA ASN A 147 4.97 11.27 -17.54
C ASN A 147 6.36 10.61 -17.43
N LEU A 148 6.93 10.22 -18.58
CA LEU A 148 8.15 9.42 -18.65
C LEU A 148 9.36 10.11 -17.99
N LYS A 149 9.44 11.44 -18.06
CA LYS A 149 10.56 12.17 -17.46
C LYS A 149 10.55 12.03 -15.93
N LYS A 150 9.42 12.26 -15.28
CA LYS A 150 9.29 12.10 -13.82
C LYS A 150 9.47 10.64 -13.41
N ALA A 151 8.87 9.71 -14.16
CA ALA A 151 9.00 8.28 -13.90
C ALA A 151 10.47 7.81 -13.88
N HIS A 152 11.25 8.15 -14.92
CA HIS A 152 12.66 7.78 -14.99
C HIS A 152 13.51 8.51 -13.95
N SER A 153 13.20 9.77 -13.63
CA SER A 153 13.91 10.50 -12.57
C SER A 153 13.78 9.84 -11.20
N LEU A 154 12.55 9.44 -10.84
CA LEU A 154 12.29 8.73 -9.57
C LEU A 154 12.95 7.35 -9.56
N LEU A 155 12.88 6.64 -10.68
CA LEU A 155 13.53 5.33 -10.82
C LEU A 155 15.06 5.43 -10.70
N ASP A 156 15.69 6.41 -11.33
CA ASP A 156 17.13 6.62 -11.25
C ASP A 156 17.57 7.01 -9.83
N GLU A 157 16.73 7.70 -9.06
CA GLU A 157 16.97 7.96 -7.65
C GLU A 157 16.98 6.67 -6.83
N VAL A 158 16.00 5.79 -7.04
CA VAL A 158 15.96 4.47 -6.37
C VAL A 158 17.17 3.60 -6.77
N LEU A 159 17.51 3.56 -8.05
CA LEU A 159 18.68 2.80 -8.55
C LEU A 159 20.04 3.33 -8.05
N SER A 160 20.08 4.53 -7.47
CA SER A 160 21.31 5.08 -6.89
C SER A 160 21.70 4.42 -5.55
N TYR A 161 20.75 3.75 -4.88
CA TYR A 161 21.01 2.97 -3.69
C TYR A 161 21.57 1.59 -4.06
N SER A 162 22.57 1.10 -3.32
CA SER A 162 23.25 -0.16 -3.65
C SER A 162 22.41 -1.42 -3.39
N ASP A 163 21.43 -1.30 -2.51
CA ASP A 163 20.55 -2.34 -1.98
C ASP A 163 19.09 -2.14 -2.43
N HIS A 164 18.88 -1.38 -3.51
CA HIS A 164 17.56 -1.13 -4.06
C HIS A 164 16.80 -2.44 -4.39
N SER A 165 15.49 -2.34 -4.32
CA SER A 165 14.53 -3.38 -4.67
C SER A 165 14.74 -3.90 -6.10
N PRO A 166 14.72 -5.23 -6.31
CA PRO A 166 14.78 -5.83 -7.65
C PRO A 166 13.68 -5.34 -8.61
N LEU A 167 12.60 -4.76 -8.09
CA LEU A 167 11.55 -4.16 -8.90
C LEU A 167 12.07 -2.94 -9.70
N ALA A 168 13.01 -2.18 -9.14
CA ALA A 168 13.65 -1.06 -9.84
C ALA A 168 14.43 -1.55 -11.07
N ASP A 169 15.17 -2.65 -10.95
CA ASP A 169 15.86 -3.29 -12.08
C ASP A 169 14.88 -3.75 -13.17
N GLU A 170 13.76 -4.34 -12.76
CA GLU A 170 12.71 -4.76 -13.70
C GLU A 170 12.15 -3.55 -14.47
N TYR A 171 11.84 -2.46 -13.77
CA TYR A 171 11.40 -1.22 -14.39
C TYR A 171 12.45 -0.67 -15.35
N LYS A 172 13.72 -0.63 -14.95
CA LYS A 172 14.81 -0.14 -15.81
C LYS A 172 14.93 -0.91 -17.11
N ARG A 173 14.71 -2.24 -17.06
CA ARG A 173 14.76 -3.14 -18.20
C ARG A 173 13.53 -3.03 -19.11
N THR A 174 12.35 -2.85 -18.54
CA THR A 174 11.07 -2.98 -19.26
C THR A 174 10.47 -1.65 -19.72
N TRP A 175 10.82 -0.54 -19.08
CA TRP A 175 10.23 0.76 -19.38
C TRP A 175 10.79 1.38 -20.66
N LYS A 176 9.88 1.96 -21.46
CA LYS A 176 10.26 2.78 -22.62
C LYS A 176 11.03 4.01 -22.13
N LYS A 177 12.14 4.32 -22.81
CA LYS A 177 12.91 5.54 -22.56
C LYS A 177 12.10 6.79 -22.93
N PRO A 178 12.31 7.94 -22.26
CA PRO A 178 11.74 9.20 -22.70
C PRO A 178 12.20 9.49 -24.13
N GLY A 179 11.24 9.69 -25.05
CA GLY A 179 11.59 10.09 -26.42
C GLY A 179 12.18 11.50 -26.44
N PHE A 180 13.19 11.73 -27.30
CA PHE A 180 13.86 13.04 -27.47
C PHE A 180 12.91 14.18 -27.87
N PHE A 181 11.69 13.88 -28.35
CA PHE A 181 10.68 14.86 -28.76
C PHE A 181 9.49 15.02 -27.80
N SER A 182 9.53 14.41 -26.61
CA SER A 182 8.44 14.48 -25.62
C SER A 182 8.17 15.88 -25.03
N GLY A 183 8.96 16.89 -25.41
CA GLY A 183 8.77 18.30 -25.04
C GLY A 183 8.02 19.16 -26.05
N PHE A 184 7.70 18.67 -27.26
CA PHE A 184 6.95 19.44 -28.25
C PHE A 184 5.48 19.03 -28.26
N LYS A 185 4.65 19.74 -27.49
CA LYS A 185 3.24 19.90 -27.84
C LYS A 185 3.16 20.97 -28.92
N PHE A 186 2.81 20.58 -30.15
CA PHE A 186 2.24 21.51 -31.12
C PHE A 186 0.79 21.83 -30.74
#